data_AF-A0A183UUT1-F1
#
_entry.id   AF-A0A183UUT1-F1
#
_cell.length_a   1.000
_cell.length_b   1.000
_cell.length_c   1.000
_cell.angle_alpha   90.00
_cell.angle_beta   90.00
_cell.angle_gamma   90.00
#
_symmetry.space_group_name_H-M   'P 1'
#
loop_
_entity.id
_entity.type
_entity.pdbx_description
1 polymer ?
#
loop_
_entity_poly.entity_id
_entity_poly.type
_entity_poly.pdbx_seq_one_letter_code
_entity_poly.pdbx_strand_id
1 'polypeptide(L)' 'MLPWLMTACFYPCIVGPDFWGLVNKHWRMCTAGQMQSPINVDPSVLLFDPSLTPVEVDKNQVKVFFVVLY' A
#
# COMPACT_ATOMS: atom_id res chain seq x y z
N MET A 1 24.09 17.84 2.25
CA MET A 1 24.13 16.36 2.33
C MET A 1 23.52 15.88 3.66
N LEU A 2 22.25 16.23 3.92
CA LEU A 2 21.44 15.79 5.07
C LEU A 2 19.92 15.61 4.79
N PRO A 3 19.36 15.53 3.54
CA PRO A 3 17.92 15.24 3.36
C PRO A 3 17.49 13.80 3.64
N TRP A 4 18.42 12.84 3.67
CA TRP A 4 18.08 11.41 3.75
C TRP A 4 17.85 10.88 5.18
N LEU A 5 18.38 11.57 6.20
CA LEU A 5 18.18 11.20 7.60
C LEU A 5 16.78 11.55 8.13
N MET A 6 16.10 12.53 7.53
CA MET A 6 14.73 12.90 7.90
C MET A 6 13.69 11.96 7.29
N THR A 7 13.92 11.46 6.07
CA THR A 7 13.01 10.50 5.41
C THR A 7 13.15 9.07 5.97
N ALA A 8 14.34 8.73 6.50
CA ALA A 8 14.63 7.43 7.09
C ALA A 8 13.94 7.19 8.45
N CYS A 9 13.16 8.13 8.98
CA CYS A 9 12.54 8.06 10.31
C CYS A 9 11.00 7.99 10.26
N PHE A 10 10.39 8.23 9.09
CA PHE A 10 8.93 8.27 8.94
C PHE A 10 8.30 6.88 8.93
N TYR A 11 8.86 5.93 8.19
CA TYR A 11 8.40 4.54 8.22
C TYR A 11 8.85 3.77 9.46
N PRO A 12 10.12 3.89 9.93
CA PRO A 12 10.60 3.01 10.99
C PRO A 12 10.54 3.56 12.43
N CYS A 13 10.30 4.85 12.70
CA CYS A 13 10.59 5.38 14.05
C CYS A 13 9.51 6.23 14.73
N ILE A 14 9.03 7.35 14.17
CA ILE A 14 8.27 8.35 14.99
C ILE A 14 6.76 8.39 14.67
N VAL A 15 6.38 8.21 13.40
CA VAL A 15 4.99 8.24 12.93
C VAL A 15 4.76 7.14 11.89
N GLY A 16 5.35 5.98 12.17
CA GLY A 16 5.30 4.81 11.32
C GLY A 16 3.89 4.25 11.11
N PRO A 17 3.77 3.21 10.27
CA PRO A 17 2.49 2.61 9.90
C PRO A 17 1.54 2.34 11.08
N ASP A 18 2.09 1.93 12.23
CA ASP A 18 1.34 1.65 13.45
C ASP A 18 0.50 2.85 13.95
N PHE A 19 0.94 4.08 13.67
CA PHE A 19 0.32 5.31 14.15
C PHE A 19 -0.51 6.05 13.09
N TRP A 20 -0.54 5.60 11.84
CA TRP A 20 -1.20 6.33 10.75
C TRP A 20 -2.67 6.64 11.03
N GLY A 21 -3.40 5.73 11.70
CA GLY A 21 -4.80 5.97 12.05
C GLY A 21 -5.03 7.04 13.13
N LEU A 22 -3.98 7.46 13.82
CA LEU A 22 -4.01 8.52 14.85
C LEU A 22 -3.51 9.88 14.30
N VAL A 23 -2.76 9.88 13.20
CA VAL A 23 -2.22 11.10 12.58
C VAL A 23 -3.31 11.95 11.91
N ASN A 24 -4.29 11.30 11.28
CA ASN A 24 -5.36 11.99 10.57
C ASN A 24 -6.69 11.25 10.75
N LYS A 25 -7.77 11.98 11.04
CA LYS A 25 -9.13 11.43 11.18
C LYS A 25 -9.58 10.63 9.95
N HIS A 26 -9.12 11.00 8.76
CA HIS A 26 -9.45 10.32 7.51
C HIS A 26 -8.70 8.99 7.34
N TRP A 27 -7.66 8.75 8.12
CA TRP A 27 -6.83 7.54 8.05
C TRP A 27 -7.17 6.52 9.14
N ARG A 28 -8.25 6.73 9.91
CA ARG A 28 -8.66 5.85 11.02
C ARG A 28 -8.68 4.35 10.66
N MET A 29 -8.99 4.01 9.41
CA MET A 29 -8.99 2.63 8.92
C MET A 29 -7.62 1.94 8.97
N CYS A 30 -6.51 2.69 8.96
CA CYS A 30 -5.17 2.12 9.11
C CYS A 30 -5.00 1.38 10.44
N THR A 31 -5.66 1.84 11.51
CA THR A 31 -5.61 1.20 12.84
C THR A 31 -6.89 0.42 13.16
N ALA A 32 -8.06 0.90 12.72
CA ALA A 32 -9.35 0.29 13.05
C ALA A 32 -9.83 -0.78 12.04
N GLY A 33 -9.22 -0.86 10.86
CA GLY A 33 -9.59 -1.81 9.82
C GLY A 33 -9.19 -3.23 10.20
N GLN A 34 -10.11 -4.19 10.03
CA GLN A 34 -9.85 -5.62 10.29
C GLN A 34 -9.41 -6.38 9.03
N MET A 35 -9.48 -5.74 7.86
CA MET A 35 -9.17 -6.32 6.55
C MET A 35 -8.10 -5.47 5.85
N GLN A 36 -6.98 -5.23 6.53
CA GLN A 36 -5.87 -4.41 6.04
C GLN A 36 -4.80 -5.28 5.37
N SER A 37 -4.17 -4.73 4.34
CA SER A 37 -2.95 -5.29 3.72
C SER A 37 -1.69 -4.70 4.37
N PRO A 38 -0.54 -5.39 4.30
CA PRO A 38 -0.32 -6.71 3.71
C PRO A 38 -0.85 -7.85 4.61
N ILE A 39 -1.12 -9.00 4.00
CA ILE A 39 -1.38 -10.26 4.70
C ILE A 39 -0.29 -11.27 4.36
N ASN A 40 -0.08 -12.24 5.24
CA ASN A 40 0.71 -13.43 4.90
C ASN A 40 -0.13 -14.36 4.01
N VAL A 41 0.36 -14.66 2.80
CA VAL A 41 -0.30 -15.59 1.87
C VAL A 41 0.40 -16.95 2.01
N ASP A 42 -0.12 -17.80 2.89
CA ASP A 42 0.41 -19.14 3.13
C ASP A 42 -0.20 -20.14 2.11
N PRO A 43 0.60 -20.71 1.18
CA PRO A 43 0.10 -21.62 0.17
C PRO A 43 -0.54 -22.90 0.72
N SER A 44 -0.21 -23.29 1.96
CA SER A 44 -0.74 -24.53 2.56
C SER A 44 -2.21 -24.44 2.97
N VAL A 45 -2.75 -23.23 3.12
CA VAL A 45 -4.14 -22.98 3.54
C VAL A 45 -4.99 -22.31 2.46
N LEU A 46 -4.44 -22.11 1.25
CA LEU A 46 -5.18 -21.52 0.14
C LEU A 46 -6.23 -22.50 -0.42
N LEU A 47 -7.41 -21.97 -0.70
CA LEU A 47 -8.44 -22.69 -1.44
C LEU A 47 -8.26 -22.42 -2.94
N PHE A 48 -8.11 -23.48 -3.73
CA PHE A 48 -8.13 -23.39 -5.18
C PHE A 48 -9.57 -23.20 -5.67
N ASP A 49 -9.81 -22.12 -6.43
CA ASP A 49 -11.09 -21.84 -7.06
C ASP A 49 -10.97 -21.97 -8.59
N PRO A 50 -11.54 -23.03 -9.21
CA PRO A 50 -11.49 -23.22 -10.66
C PRO A 50 -12.39 -22.26 -11.44
N SER A 51 -13.27 -21.50 -10.77
CA SER A 51 -14.17 -20.54 -11.42
C SER A 51 -13.53 -19.17 -11.67
N LEU A 52 -12.35 -18.91 -11.09
CA LEU A 52 -11.61 -17.68 -11.30
C LEU A 52 -11.15 -17.57 -12.76
N THR A 53 -11.57 -16.49 -13.43
CA THR A 53 -11.14 -16.16 -14.78
C THR A 53 -9.67 -15.72 -14.80
N PRO A 54 -8.89 -16.11 -15.81
CA PRO A 54 -7.55 -15.56 -16.01
C PRO A 54 -7.57 -14.03 -16.06
N VAL A 55 -6.55 -13.40 -15.48
CA VAL A 55 -6.41 -11.94 -15.54
C VAL A 55 -6.06 -11.55 -16.98
N GLU A 56 -6.95 -10.80 -17.63
CA GLU A 56 -6.68 -10.19 -18.93
C GLU A 56 -6.04 -8.82 -18.74
N VAL A 57 -4.82 -8.64 -19.25
CA VAL A 57 -4.14 -7.34 -19.27
C VAL A 57 -4.27 -6.76 -20.67
N ASP A 58 -5.00 -5.65 -20.78
CA ASP A 58 -5.14 -4.91 -22.04
C ASP A 58 -3.77 -4.37 -22.50
N LYS A 59 -3.51 -4.44 -23.80
CA LYS A 59 -2.26 -3.97 -24.43
C LYS A 59 -2.25 -2.46 -24.70
N ASN A 60 -3.29 -1.76 -24.26
CA ASN A 60 -3.40 -0.33 -24.45
C ASN A 60 -2.21 0.40 -23.79
N GLN A 61 -1.44 1.07 -24.65
CA GLN A 61 -0.36 1.95 -24.25
C GLN A 61 -0.94 3.19 -23.58
N VAL A 62 -0.84 3.29 -22.26
CA VAL A 62 -1.22 4.49 -21.52
C VAL A 62 -0.10 5.51 -21.63
N LYS A 63 -0.36 6.65 -22.31
CA LYS A 63 0.56 7.78 -22.33
C LYS A 63 0.58 8.44 -20.95
N VAL A 64 1.69 8.31 -20.24
CA VAL A 64 1.90 9.02 -18.98
C VAL A 64 2.34 10.45 -19.30
N PHE A 65 1.47 11.42 -18.98
CA PHE A 65 1.84 12.83 -18.97
C PHE A 65 2.25 13.20 -17.55
N PHE A 66 3.56 13.42 -17.34
CA PHE A 66 4.05 14.01 -16.11
C PHE A 66 3.82 15.52 -16.18
N VAL A 67 2.77 16.00 -15.52
CA VAL A 67 2.61 17.44 -15.27
C VAL A 67 3.51 17.77 -14.09
N VAL A 68 4.68 18.35 -14.38
CA VAL A 68 5.50 19.00 -13.36
C VAL A 68 4.82 20.32 -13.02
N LEU A 69 4.18 20.38 -11.87
CA LEU A 69 3.70 21.64 -11.30
C LEU A 69 4.93 22.37 -10.74
N TYR A 70 5.25 23.53 -11.32
CA TYR A 70 6.22 24.49 -10.79
C TYR A 70 5.54 25.41 -9.77
#